data_AF-A0A7W8HHS2-F1
#
_entry.id   AF-A0A7W8HHS2-F1
#
_cell.length_a   1.000
_cell.length_b   1.000
_cell.length_c   1.000
_cell.angle_alpha   90.00
_cell.angle_beta   90.00
_cell.angle_gamma   90.00
#
_symmetry.space_group_name_H-M   'P 1'
#
loop_
_entity.id
_entity.type
_entity.pdbx_description
1 polymer ?
#
loop_
_entity_poly.entity_id
_entity_poly.type
_entity_poly.pdbx_seq_one_letter_code
_entity_poly.pdbx_strand_id
1 'polypeptide(L)'
;MARPSKLSPEQWAEIERRLAAGEGASALAREFGISPASVSVRVSKISKKVSETAHKLAEAQTALAELPVPQQYAAVSLAEKLRAISTSLANAAELGAKTAHRLHALANSEVEKVDDADPLRPESMAALKGVSVLTKLANDSSQIAVNLLAANRDTVKRVNEAQMEDPEAPKGVLVVPGVLDEKSWEQMMAKHQGGSA
;
A
#
# COMPACT_ATOMS: atom_id res chain seq x y z
N MET A 1 -26.97 -14.78 2.33
CA MET A 1 -26.07 -14.92 1.16
C MET A 1 -25.94 -13.57 0.48
N ALA A 2 -24.72 -13.09 0.24
CA ALA A 2 -24.48 -11.78 -0.36
C ALA A 2 -25.05 -11.73 -1.79
N ARG A 3 -25.75 -10.64 -2.14
CA ARG A 3 -26.38 -10.44 -3.45
C ARG A 3 -25.28 -10.39 -4.53
N PRO A 4 -25.36 -11.21 -5.60
CA PRO A 4 -24.36 -11.20 -6.66
C PRO A 4 -24.33 -9.82 -7.34
N SER A 5 -23.13 -9.33 -7.69
CA SER A 5 -22.96 -8.05 -8.36
C SER A 5 -23.68 -8.05 -9.71
N LYS A 6 -24.34 -6.94 -10.05
CA LYS A 6 -25.13 -6.78 -11.29
C LYS A 6 -24.30 -6.92 -12.59
N LEU A 7 -22.97 -6.87 -12.49
CA LEU A 7 -22.04 -6.91 -13.63
C LEU A 7 -21.03 -8.04 -13.46
N SER A 8 -20.62 -8.62 -14.60
CA SER A 8 -19.53 -9.60 -14.69
C SER A 8 -18.15 -8.95 -14.49
N PRO A 9 -17.11 -9.74 -14.15
CA PRO A 9 -15.74 -9.25 -14.09
C PRO A 9 -15.26 -8.59 -15.40
N GLU A 10 -15.67 -9.13 -16.55
CA GLU A 10 -15.32 -8.59 -17.87
C GLU A 10 -15.95 -7.22 -18.12
N GLN A 11 -17.21 -7.03 -17.71
CA GLN A 11 -17.88 -5.74 -17.81
C GLN A 11 -17.22 -4.69 -16.91
N TRP A 12 -16.75 -5.09 -15.73
CA TRP A 12 -15.97 -4.20 -14.88
C TRP A 12 -14.62 -3.82 -15.49
N ALA A 13 -13.92 -4.77 -16.11
CA ALA A 13 -12.66 -4.50 -16.81
C ALA A 13 -12.85 -3.54 -18.00
N GLU A 14 -13.98 -3.65 -18.71
CA GLU A 14 -14.31 -2.74 -19.80
C GLU A 14 -14.61 -1.31 -19.29
N ILE A 15 -15.40 -1.19 -18.22
CA ILE A 15 -15.64 0.11 -17.56
C ILE A 15 -14.32 0.72 -17.10
N GLU A 16 -13.40 -0.06 -16.54
CA GLU A 16 -12.09 0.39 -16.09
C GLU A 16 -11.22 0.91 -17.24
N ARG A 17 -11.17 0.19 -18.35
CA ARG A 17 -10.42 0.59 -19.55
C ARG A 17 -10.94 1.91 -20.11
N ARG A 18 -12.26 2.04 -20.25
CA ARG A 18 -12.90 3.24 -20.81
C ARG A 18 -12.79 4.44 -19.87
N LEU A 19 -12.89 4.22 -18.56
CA LEU A 19 -12.64 5.26 -17.56
C LEU A 19 -11.19 5.74 -17.60
N ALA A 20 -10.22 4.82 -17.75
CA ALA A 20 -8.80 5.16 -17.87
C ALA A 20 -8.46 5.89 -19.18
N ALA A 21 -9.23 5.65 -20.24
CA ALA A 21 -9.15 6.39 -21.49
C ALA A 21 -9.77 7.81 -21.42
N GLY A 22 -10.40 8.17 -20.29
CA GLY A 22 -10.94 9.51 -20.04
C GLY A 22 -12.46 9.65 -20.25
N GLU A 23 -13.19 8.55 -20.45
CA GLU A 23 -14.66 8.63 -20.52
C GLU A 23 -15.28 8.97 -19.15
N GLY A 24 -16.38 9.72 -19.15
CA GLY A 24 -17.03 10.15 -17.91
C GLY A 24 -17.75 9.02 -17.17
N ALA A 25 -17.51 8.88 -15.86
CA ALA A 25 -18.14 7.84 -15.02
C ALA A 25 -19.68 7.82 -15.09
N SER A 26 -20.32 8.98 -15.28
CA SER A 26 -21.77 9.10 -15.44
C SER A 26 -22.29 8.57 -16.79
N ALA A 27 -21.48 8.62 -17.84
CA ALA A 27 -21.82 8.04 -19.15
C ALA A 27 -21.75 6.51 -19.07
N LEU A 28 -20.65 5.98 -18.52
CA LEU A 28 -20.45 4.54 -18.32
C LEU A 28 -21.49 3.95 -17.36
N ALA A 29 -21.85 4.65 -16.28
CA ALA A 29 -22.88 4.19 -15.35
C ALA A 29 -24.26 4.02 -16.02
N ARG A 30 -24.61 4.93 -16.94
CA ARG A 30 -25.87 4.89 -17.70
C ARG A 30 -25.89 3.74 -18.69
N GLU A 31 -24.78 3.51 -19.38
CA GLU A 31 -24.63 2.45 -20.39
C GLU A 31 -24.70 1.06 -19.75
N PHE A 32 -24.02 0.85 -18.63
CA PHE A 32 -24.00 -0.43 -17.92
C PHE A 32 -25.13 -0.58 -16.88
N GLY A 33 -26.03 0.41 -16.78
CA GLY A 33 -27.20 0.37 -15.90
C GLY A 33 -26.86 0.25 -14.41
N ILE A 34 -25.77 0.87 -13.96
CA ILE A 34 -25.29 0.90 -12.57
C ILE A 34 -25.28 2.32 -12.01
N SER A 35 -25.12 2.44 -10.68
CA SER A 35 -25.02 3.77 -10.08
C SER A 35 -23.66 4.43 -10.38
N PRO A 36 -23.61 5.75 -10.65
CA PRO A 36 -22.34 6.48 -10.82
C PRO A 36 -21.43 6.36 -9.60
N ALA A 37 -22.01 6.30 -8.40
CA ALA A 37 -21.27 6.07 -7.15
C ALA A 37 -20.56 4.71 -7.14
N SER A 38 -21.18 3.65 -7.69
CA SER A 38 -20.57 2.32 -7.79
C SER A 38 -19.37 2.28 -8.74
N VAL A 39 -19.41 3.05 -9.84
CA VAL A 39 -18.26 3.24 -10.74
C VAL A 39 -17.15 4.01 -10.03
N SER A 40 -17.51 5.11 -9.37
CA SER A 40 -16.56 5.98 -8.68
C SER A 40 -15.83 5.24 -7.55
N VAL A 41 -16.54 4.55 -6.66
CA VAL A 41 -15.94 3.84 -5.51
C VAL A 41 -15.00 2.72 -5.96
N ARG A 42 -15.40 1.95 -6.97
CA ARG A 42 -14.67 0.74 -7.37
C ARG A 42 -13.54 1.01 -8.36
N VAL A 43 -13.72 1.98 -9.26
CA VAL A 43 -12.90 2.08 -10.48
C VAL A 43 -12.12 3.40 -10.56
N SER A 44 -12.57 4.47 -9.90
CA SER A 44 -11.93 5.80 -10.05
C SER A 44 -10.47 5.83 -9.58
N LYS A 45 -10.15 5.19 -8.44
CA LYS A 45 -8.78 5.15 -7.90
C LYS A 45 -7.83 4.35 -8.80
N ILE A 46 -8.29 3.20 -9.30
CA ILE A 46 -7.49 2.33 -10.17
C ILE A 46 -7.26 3.00 -11.53
N SER A 47 -8.34 3.52 -12.13
CA SER A 47 -8.29 4.28 -13.38
C SER A 47 -7.38 5.50 -13.31
N LYS A 48 -7.39 6.23 -12.18
CA LYS A 48 -6.49 7.38 -11.98
C LYS A 48 -5.02 6.95 -11.99
N LYS A 49 -4.68 5.87 -11.26
CA LYS A 49 -3.31 5.34 -11.23
C LYS A 49 -2.86 4.81 -12.60
N VAL A 50 -3.75 4.17 -13.34
CA VAL A 50 -3.49 3.70 -14.70
C VAL A 50 -3.23 4.89 -15.63
N SER A 51 -4.08 5.92 -15.58
CA SER A 51 -3.90 7.16 -16.35
C SER A 51 -2.59 7.89 -16.01
N GLU A 52 -2.27 8.04 -14.72
CA GLU A 52 -0.99 8.63 -14.27
C GLU A 52 0.23 7.83 -14.78
N THR A 53 0.14 6.50 -14.80
CA THR A 53 1.20 5.63 -15.31
C THR A 53 1.33 5.76 -16.83
N ALA A 54 0.20 5.83 -17.54
CA ALA A 54 0.16 6.04 -18.99
C ALA A 54 0.78 7.39 -19.37
N HIS A 55 0.49 8.46 -18.63
CA HIS A 55 1.12 9.76 -18.85
C HIS A 55 2.65 9.69 -18.66
N LYS A 56 3.15 9.08 -17.58
CA LYS A 56 4.60 8.90 -17.38
C LYS A 56 5.26 8.10 -18.49
N LEU A 57 4.56 7.09 -19.02
CA LEU A 57 5.07 6.29 -20.14
C LEU A 57 5.13 7.12 -21.42
N ALA A 58 4.12 7.93 -21.69
CA ALA A 58 4.09 8.82 -22.85
C ALA A 58 5.19 9.90 -22.76
N GLU A 59 5.39 10.50 -21.58
CA GLU A 59 6.50 11.43 -21.31
C GLU A 59 7.86 10.76 -21.53
N ALA A 60 8.06 9.55 -20.99
CA ALA A 60 9.31 8.80 -21.17
C ALA A 60 9.57 8.44 -22.64
N GLN A 61 8.52 8.06 -23.39
CA GLN A 61 8.63 7.78 -24.83
C GLN A 61 8.95 9.02 -25.64
N THR A 62 8.37 10.17 -25.27
CA THR A 62 8.65 11.47 -25.92
C THR A 62 10.10 11.86 -25.68
N ALA A 63 10.57 11.80 -24.42
CA ALA A 63 11.96 12.06 -24.06
C ALA A 63 12.94 11.10 -24.75
N LEU A 64 12.55 9.82 -24.93
CA LEU A 64 13.35 8.86 -25.69
C LEU A 64 13.42 9.25 -27.17
N ALA A 65 12.32 9.66 -27.79
CA ALA A 65 12.27 10.04 -29.19
C ALA A 65 13.08 11.31 -29.51
N GLU A 66 13.24 12.21 -28.54
CA GLU A 66 14.10 13.39 -28.65
C GLU A 66 15.61 13.05 -28.73
N LEU A 67 16.00 11.87 -28.24
CA LEU A 67 17.40 11.42 -28.30
C LEU A 67 17.76 10.94 -29.72
N PRO A 68 19.01 11.15 -30.17
CA PRO A 68 19.54 10.49 -31.36
C PRO A 68 19.40 8.96 -31.28
N VAL A 69 19.05 8.29 -32.39
CA VAL A 69 18.82 6.84 -32.45
C VAL A 69 19.90 5.99 -31.75
N PRO A 70 21.21 6.27 -31.89
CA PRO A 70 22.24 5.51 -31.17
C PRO A 70 22.16 5.65 -29.63
N GLN A 71 21.69 6.80 -29.13
CA GLN A 71 21.55 7.08 -27.70
C GLN A 71 20.25 6.51 -27.13
N GLN A 72 19.22 6.32 -27.95
CA GLN A 72 17.96 5.67 -27.54
C GLN A 72 18.22 4.25 -27.03
N TYR A 73 19.03 3.47 -27.77
CA TYR A 73 19.41 2.13 -27.35
C TYR A 73 20.17 2.13 -26.02
N ALA A 74 21.09 3.07 -25.83
CA ALA A 74 21.84 3.22 -24.59
C ALA A 74 20.92 3.54 -23.39
N ALA A 75 19.94 4.44 -23.58
CA ALA A 75 18.96 4.79 -22.55
C ALA A 75 18.09 3.59 -22.15
N VAL A 76 17.56 2.84 -23.11
CA VAL A 76 16.76 1.63 -22.85
C VAL A 76 17.61 0.56 -22.16
N SER A 77 18.84 0.32 -22.64
CA SER A 77 19.76 -0.64 -22.02
C SER A 77 20.08 -0.27 -20.57
N LEU A 78 20.28 1.02 -20.28
CA LEU A 78 20.53 1.50 -18.92
C LEU A 78 19.30 1.29 -18.02
N ALA A 79 18.10 1.63 -18.51
CA ALA A 79 16.86 1.41 -17.76
C ALA A 79 16.65 -0.06 -17.40
N GLU A 80 16.93 -0.98 -18.34
CA GLU A 80 16.85 -2.42 -18.11
C GLU A 80 17.88 -2.89 -17.07
N LYS A 81 19.12 -2.40 -17.16
CA LYS A 81 20.16 -2.69 -16.15
C LYS A 81 19.77 -2.20 -14.76
N LEU A 82 19.22 -0.98 -14.65
CA LEU A 82 18.74 -0.45 -13.37
C LEU A 82 17.61 -1.30 -12.77
N ARG A 83 16.70 -1.80 -13.62
CA ARG A 83 15.66 -2.74 -13.19
C ARG A 83 16.25 -4.05 -12.70
N ALA A 84 17.19 -4.63 -13.45
CA ALA A 84 17.86 -5.89 -13.07
C ALA A 84 18.67 -5.76 -11.76
N ILE A 85 19.35 -4.62 -11.57
CA ILE A 85 20.06 -4.31 -10.32
C ILE A 85 19.07 -4.22 -9.16
N SER A 86 17.94 -3.53 -9.34
CA SER A 86 16.89 -3.44 -8.32
C SER A 86 16.36 -4.82 -7.91
N THR A 87 16.10 -5.71 -8.88
CA THR A 87 15.68 -7.10 -8.61
C THR A 87 16.75 -7.88 -7.86
N SER A 88 18.00 -7.77 -8.29
CA SER A 88 19.13 -8.46 -7.65
C SER A 88 19.34 -7.98 -6.21
N LEU A 89 19.19 -6.68 -5.97
CA LEU A 89 19.29 -6.06 -4.65
C LEU A 89 18.16 -6.52 -3.72
N ALA A 90 16.93 -6.63 -4.23
CA ALA A 90 15.79 -7.16 -3.48
C ALA A 90 16.02 -8.63 -3.08
N ASN A 91 16.50 -9.46 -4.01
CA ASN A 91 16.83 -10.86 -3.73
C ASN A 91 17.97 -10.98 -2.70
N ALA A 92 19.01 -10.14 -2.82
CA ALA A 92 20.10 -10.09 -1.85
C ALA A 92 19.61 -9.68 -0.46
N ALA A 93 18.70 -8.71 -0.38
CA ALA A 93 18.06 -8.31 0.88
C ALA A 93 17.25 -9.44 1.50
N GLU A 94 16.47 -10.18 0.71
CA GLU A 94 15.70 -11.34 1.21
C GLU A 94 16.63 -12.41 1.80
N LEU A 95 17.69 -12.76 1.08
CA LEU A 95 18.68 -13.73 1.55
C LEU A 95 19.41 -13.22 2.80
N GLY A 96 19.82 -11.95 2.82
CA GLY A 96 20.45 -11.31 3.96
C GLY A 96 19.57 -11.32 5.22
N ALA A 97 18.29 -10.99 5.06
CA ALA A 97 17.30 -11.05 6.14
C ALA A 97 17.09 -12.47 6.67
N LYS A 98 17.01 -13.48 5.79
CA LYS A 98 16.92 -14.89 6.20
C LYS A 98 18.16 -15.34 6.97
N THR A 99 19.35 -14.99 6.49
CA THR A 99 20.61 -15.28 7.17
C THR A 99 20.66 -14.61 8.54
N ALA A 100 20.32 -13.32 8.60
CA ALA A 100 20.28 -12.58 9.86
C ALA A 100 19.29 -13.20 10.86
N HIS A 101 18.10 -13.57 10.42
CA HIS A 101 17.12 -14.25 11.26
C HIS A 101 17.70 -15.55 11.84
N ARG A 102 18.35 -16.38 11.01
CA ARG A 102 18.99 -17.61 11.49
C ARG A 102 20.13 -17.35 12.46
N LEU A 103 20.97 -16.34 12.20
CA LEU A 103 22.07 -15.98 13.08
C LEU A 103 21.57 -15.42 14.42
N HIS A 104 20.50 -14.63 14.44
CA HIS A 104 19.85 -14.20 15.68
C HIS A 104 19.22 -15.36 16.44
N ALA A 105 18.59 -16.32 15.76
CA ALA A 105 18.08 -17.53 16.41
C ALA A 105 19.20 -18.34 17.08
N LEU A 106 20.35 -18.48 16.41
CA LEU A 106 21.54 -19.11 16.99
C LEU A 106 22.09 -18.30 18.17
N ALA A 107 22.16 -16.96 18.04
CA ALA A 107 22.58 -16.10 19.14
C ALA A 107 21.68 -16.29 20.37
N ASN A 108 20.37 -16.36 20.20
CA ASN A 108 19.44 -16.63 21.29
C ASN A 108 19.70 -17.99 21.95
N SER A 109 20.01 -19.04 21.17
CA SER A 109 20.39 -20.34 21.73
C SER A 109 21.71 -20.32 22.50
N GLU A 110 22.64 -19.40 22.19
CA GLU A 110 23.86 -19.20 22.98
C GLU A 110 23.58 -18.43 24.27
N VAL A 111 22.61 -17.50 24.27
CA VAL A 111 22.18 -16.80 25.49
C VAL A 111 21.62 -17.79 26.51
N GLU A 112 20.89 -18.82 26.08
CA GLU A 112 20.36 -19.88 26.97
C GLU A 112 21.44 -20.66 27.73
N LYS A 113 22.72 -20.58 27.29
CA LYS A 113 23.85 -21.24 27.95
C LYS A 113 24.52 -20.37 29.02
N VAL A 114 24.15 -19.09 29.10
CA VAL A 114 24.69 -18.14 30.08
C VAL A 114 24.07 -18.44 31.45
N ASP A 115 24.90 -18.46 32.48
CA ASP A 115 24.43 -18.50 33.86
C ASP A 115 24.15 -17.09 34.36
N ASP A 116 22.88 -16.82 34.63
CA ASP A 116 22.45 -15.53 35.12
C ASP A 116 22.91 -15.27 36.57
N ALA A 117 23.21 -16.32 37.35
CA ALA A 117 23.72 -16.17 38.71
C ALA A 117 25.23 -15.91 38.75
N ASP A 118 25.97 -16.37 37.73
CA ASP A 118 27.40 -16.10 37.55
C ASP A 118 27.77 -15.93 36.06
N PRO A 119 27.55 -14.73 35.48
CA PRO A 119 27.76 -14.48 34.06
C PRO A 119 29.24 -14.32 33.68
N LEU A 120 30.13 -14.15 34.67
CA LEU A 120 31.55 -13.92 34.43
C LEU A 120 32.39 -15.20 34.46
N ARG A 121 31.79 -16.34 34.81
CA ARG A 121 32.46 -17.63 34.71
C ARG A 121 32.90 -17.93 33.27
N PRO A 122 33.97 -18.72 33.07
CA PRO A 122 34.56 -18.96 31.74
C PRO A 122 33.56 -19.42 30.68
N GLU A 123 32.62 -20.30 31.03
CA GLU A 123 31.61 -20.84 30.11
C GLU A 123 30.57 -19.78 29.69
N SER A 124 30.07 -18.98 30.64
CA SER A 124 29.15 -17.87 30.37
C SER A 124 29.80 -16.79 29.50
N MET A 125 31.07 -16.46 29.77
CA MET A 125 31.84 -15.51 28.97
C MET A 125 32.10 -16.00 27.55
N ALA A 126 32.29 -17.32 27.35
CA ALA A 126 32.43 -17.91 26.03
C ALA A 126 31.11 -17.81 25.24
N ALA A 127 29.98 -18.12 25.88
CA ALA A 127 28.65 -17.98 25.29
C ALA A 127 28.36 -16.51 24.90
N LEU A 128 28.60 -15.56 25.80
CA LEU A 128 28.42 -14.12 25.53
C LEU A 128 29.27 -13.62 24.36
N LYS A 129 30.50 -14.11 24.19
CA LYS A 129 31.32 -13.81 23.01
C LYS A 129 30.67 -14.36 21.74
N GLY A 130 30.16 -15.60 21.78
CA GLY A 130 29.41 -16.21 20.67
C GLY A 130 28.19 -15.38 20.26
N VAL A 131 27.38 -14.96 21.24
CA VAL A 131 26.23 -14.06 21.05
C VAL A 131 26.66 -12.77 20.36
N SER A 132 27.76 -12.15 20.81
CA SER A 132 28.24 -10.88 20.24
C SER A 132 28.62 -11.01 18.77
N VAL A 133 29.33 -12.09 18.41
CA VAL A 133 29.77 -12.35 17.03
C VAL A 133 28.58 -12.66 16.13
N LEU A 134 27.69 -13.55 16.57
CA LEU A 134 26.50 -13.93 15.81
C LEU A 134 25.57 -12.73 15.59
N THR A 135 25.36 -11.92 16.62
CA THR A 135 24.52 -10.72 16.54
C THR A 135 25.14 -9.67 15.61
N LYS A 136 26.45 -9.44 15.68
CA LYS A 136 27.13 -8.52 14.77
C LYS A 136 27.03 -8.99 13.31
N LEU A 137 27.31 -10.27 13.07
CA LEU A 137 27.20 -10.85 11.73
C LEU A 137 25.77 -10.84 11.19
N ALA A 138 24.77 -11.02 12.06
CA ALA A 138 23.36 -10.91 11.70
C ALA A 138 22.97 -9.47 11.30
N ASN A 139 23.44 -8.47 12.06
CA ASN A 139 23.23 -7.07 11.75
C ASN A 139 23.88 -6.69 10.42
N ASP A 140 25.11 -7.15 10.18
CA ASP A 140 25.83 -6.93 8.92
C ASP A 140 25.10 -7.58 7.73
N SER A 141 24.58 -8.80 7.92
CA SER A 141 23.76 -9.50 6.91
C SER A 141 22.43 -8.79 6.63
N SER A 142 21.91 -8.02 7.57
CA SER A 142 20.64 -7.28 7.44
C SER A 142 20.79 -5.90 6.78
N GLN A 143 22.00 -5.37 6.61
CA GLN A 143 22.20 -3.98 6.19
C GLN A 143 21.50 -3.64 4.87
N ILE A 144 21.57 -4.55 3.88
CA ILE A 144 20.92 -4.35 2.58
C ILE A 144 19.40 -4.27 2.74
N ALA A 145 18.81 -5.16 3.55
CA ALA A 145 17.38 -5.18 3.80
C ALA A 145 16.89 -3.95 4.56
N VAL A 146 17.62 -3.53 5.60
CA VAL A 146 17.31 -2.32 6.39
C VAL A 146 17.41 -1.07 5.52
N ASN A 147 18.43 -0.97 4.67
CA ASN A 147 18.59 0.17 3.76
C ASN A 147 17.46 0.23 2.72
N LEU A 148 16.99 -0.92 2.21
CA LEU A 148 15.81 -0.97 1.33
C LEU A 148 14.52 -0.55 2.05
N LEU A 149 14.32 -0.99 3.30
CA LEU A 149 13.16 -0.56 4.10
C LEU A 149 13.22 0.95 4.38
N ALA A 150 14.40 1.48 4.69
CA ALA A 150 14.60 2.91 4.91
C ALA A 150 14.33 3.72 3.63
N ALA A 151 14.85 3.29 2.49
CA ALA A 151 14.63 3.94 1.19
C ALA A 151 13.15 3.98 0.78
N ASN A 152 12.35 3.01 1.24
CA ASN A 152 10.92 2.94 0.95
C ASN A 152 10.02 3.45 2.09
N ARG A 153 10.59 3.95 3.19
CA ARG A 153 9.84 4.29 4.42
C ARG A 153 8.69 5.26 4.18
N ASP A 154 8.93 6.33 3.44
CA ASP A 154 7.91 7.36 3.18
C ASP A 154 6.85 6.87 2.19
N THR A 155 7.21 5.93 1.31
CA THR A 155 6.26 5.25 0.43
C THR A 155 5.38 4.29 1.22
N VAL A 156 5.96 3.49 2.13
CA VAL A 156 5.22 2.56 3.00
C VAL A 156 4.27 3.31 3.93
N LYS A 157 4.71 4.43 4.54
CA LYS A 157 3.84 5.28 5.37
C LYS A 157 2.63 5.79 4.59
N ARG A 158 2.85 6.39 3.41
CA ARG A 158 1.75 6.88 2.56
C ARG A 158 0.79 5.78 2.14
N VAL A 159 1.29 4.58 1.84
CA VAL A 159 0.44 3.43 1.49
C VAL A 159 -0.39 2.98 2.69
N ASN A 160 0.19 2.94 3.89
CA ASN A 160 -0.52 2.53 5.10
C ASN A 160 -1.56 3.58 5.53
N GLU A 161 -1.22 4.87 5.45
CA GLU A 161 -2.14 5.98 5.76
C GLU A 161 -3.31 6.04 4.77
N ALA A 162 -3.04 5.84 3.46
CA ALA A 162 -4.08 5.78 2.44
C ALA A 162 -5.01 4.55 2.54
N GLN A 163 -4.60 3.51 3.28
CA GLN A 163 -5.45 2.35 3.60
C GLN A 163 -6.29 2.55 4.86
N MET A 164 -5.91 3.49 5.74
CA MET A 164 -6.69 3.84 6.94
C MET A 164 -7.85 4.81 6.64
N GLU A 165 -7.81 5.51 5.50
CA GLU A 165 -8.95 6.26 4.97
C GLU A 165 -9.97 5.32 4.28
N ASP A 166 -10.55 4.41 5.06
CA ASP A 166 -11.89 3.90 4.74
C ASP A 166 -12.87 5.02 5.11
N PRO A 167 -13.73 5.50 4.19
CA PRO A 167 -14.57 6.66 4.48
C PRO A 167 -15.56 6.25 5.57
N GLU A 168 -15.39 6.79 6.78
CA GLU A 168 -16.48 6.88 7.73
C GLU A 168 -17.69 7.38 6.95
N ALA A 169 -18.73 6.54 6.89
CA ALA A 169 -20.00 6.88 6.28
C ALA A 169 -20.39 8.28 6.77
N PRO A 170 -20.77 9.22 5.88
CA PRO A 170 -21.10 10.56 6.33
C PRO A 170 -22.23 10.46 7.35
N LYS A 171 -21.92 10.72 8.62
CA LYS A 171 -22.90 10.97 9.67
C LYS A 171 -23.49 12.36 9.44
N GLY A 172 -24.21 12.51 8.33
CA GLY A 172 -25.02 13.67 8.00
C GLY A 172 -26.41 13.16 7.72
N VAL A 173 -27.36 13.50 8.58
CA VAL A 173 -28.79 13.29 8.32
C VAL A 173 -29.10 13.92 6.96
N LEU A 174 -29.44 13.09 5.98
CA LEU A 174 -30.03 13.53 4.71
C LEU A 174 -31.40 14.11 5.03
N VAL A 175 -31.47 15.42 5.25
CA VAL A 175 -32.74 16.14 5.15
C VAL A 175 -33.06 16.20 3.66
N VAL A 176 -33.91 15.28 3.21
CA VAL A 176 -34.49 15.31 1.87
C VAL A 176 -35.34 16.58 1.77
N PRO A 177 -35.05 17.51 0.84
CA PRO A 177 -35.91 18.68 0.64
C PRO A 177 -37.31 18.22 0.21
N GLY A 178 -38.32 18.49 1.03
CA GLY A 178 -39.73 18.26 0.71
C GLY A 178 -40.52 17.31 1.60
N VAL A 179 -39.98 16.80 2.72
CA VAL A 179 -40.71 15.83 3.57
C VAL A 179 -41.01 16.32 5.00
N LEU A 180 -40.48 17.47 5.44
CA LEU A 180 -40.84 18.06 6.74
C LEU A 180 -40.98 19.57 6.62
N ASP A 181 -42.16 20.11 6.90
CA ASP A 181 -42.38 21.54 7.09
C ASP A 181 -41.92 21.97 8.50
N GLU A 182 -41.57 23.25 8.65
CA GLU A 182 -40.94 23.80 9.86
C GLU A 182 -41.80 23.58 11.12
N LYS A 183 -43.12 23.58 10.95
CA LYS A 183 -44.09 23.26 12.02
C LYS A 183 -44.04 21.80 12.47
N SER A 184 -43.81 20.85 11.56
CA SER A 184 -43.65 19.43 11.92
C SER A 184 -42.34 19.20 12.68
N TRP A 185 -41.30 19.97 12.39
CA TRP A 185 -40.02 19.90 13.11
C TRP A 185 -40.14 20.45 14.54
N GLU A 186 -40.80 21.60 14.71
CA GLU A 186 -41.08 22.19 16.03
C GLU A 186 -41.94 21.26 16.91
N GLN A 187 -42.94 20.59 16.34
CA GLN A 187 -43.76 19.61 17.08
C GLN A 187 -42.97 18.37 17.52
N MET A 188 -42.02 17.89 16.73
CA MET A 188 -41.16 16.76 17.13
C MET A 188 -40.21 17.13 18.27
N MET A 189 -39.65 18.33 18.26
CA MET A 189 -38.76 18.79 19.34
C MET A 189 -39.50 19.07 20.63
N ALA A 190 -40.70 19.65 20.56
CA ALA A 190 -41.53 19.88 21.74
C ALA A 190 -41.91 18.56 22.44
N LYS A 191 -42.07 17.46 21.67
CA LYS A 191 -42.41 16.13 22.20
C LYS A 191 -41.23 15.43 22.89
N HIS A 192 -39.99 15.76 22.53
CA HIS A 192 -38.78 15.20 23.14
C HIS A 192 -38.32 15.94 24.42
N GLN A 193 -38.78 17.16 24.65
CA GLN A 193 -38.44 17.93 25.88
C GLN A 193 -39.46 17.77 27.02
N GLY A 194 -40.59 17.09 26.78
CA GLY A 194 -41.65 16.87 27.79
C GLY A 194 -41.65 15.51 28.47
N GLY A 195 -40.53 14.78 28.47
CA GLY A 195 -40.42 13.40 28.94
C GLY A 195 -39.34 13.16 29.99
N SER A 196 -39.28 13.99 31.03
CA SER A 196 -38.68 13.59 32.31
C SER A 196 -39.59 14.05 33.45
N ALA A 197 -40.49 13.17 33.86
CA ALA A 197 -41.01 13.11 35.22
C ALA A 197 -40.57 11.77 35.79
#